data_AF-A0A9W9P0H1-F1
#
_entry.id   AF-A0A9W9P0H1-F1
#
_cell.length_a   1.000
_cell.length_b   1.000
_cell.length_c   1.000
_cell.angle_alpha   90.00
_cell.angle_beta   90.00
_cell.angle_gamma   90.00
#
_symmetry.space_group_name_H-M   'P 1'
#
loop_
_entity.id
_entity.type
_entity.pdbx_description
1 polymer ?
#
loop_
_entity_poly.entity_id
_entity_poly.type
_entity_poly.pdbx_seq_one_letter_code
_entity_poly.pdbx_strand_id
1 'polypeptide(L)'
;MRKQRESPVVRGIHGNLCSYLDGMVVRALDTAIEVLETSAVGALVVMGYCNWAVLGSHHKVFETVQGVRPVSRYSACEYEAEGNGARYARLVRALQPFGTLGGDGPHVTKKRVEMEKMYSVCRKQPESSVAWLADATRSLMEPRVLRKLVDVVHFEWDGDVGAVDYCP
;
A
#
# COMPACT_ATOMS: atom_id res chain seq x y z
N MET A 1 19.66 -14.58 16.58
CA MET A 1 19.31 -13.58 15.56
C MET A 1 18.26 -14.19 14.63
N ARG A 2 16.97 -13.86 14.83
CA ARG A 2 15.93 -14.26 13.88
C ARG A 2 16.24 -13.55 12.56
N LYS A 3 16.43 -14.31 11.48
CA LYS A 3 16.60 -13.76 10.14
C LYS A 3 15.51 -12.71 9.93
N GLN A 4 15.89 -11.48 9.59
CA GLN A 4 15.01 -10.50 8.95
C GLN A 4 14.08 -11.27 8.02
N ARG A 5 12.76 -11.07 8.12
CA ARG A 5 11.79 -11.77 7.27
C ARG A 5 12.33 -11.71 5.83
N GLU A 6 12.80 -12.84 5.31
CA GLU A 6 13.40 -12.88 3.96
C GLU A 6 12.31 -12.39 3.02
N SER A 7 12.50 -11.20 2.45
CA SER A 7 11.48 -10.60 1.60
C SER A 7 11.35 -11.47 0.36
N PRO A 8 10.16 -12.03 0.06
CA PRO A 8 9.98 -12.89 -1.11
C PRO A 8 10.29 -12.15 -2.41
N VAL A 9 10.24 -10.81 -2.37
CA VAL A 9 10.63 -9.89 -3.44
C VAL A 9 12.08 -10.12 -3.89
N VAL A 10 12.97 -10.52 -2.99
CA VAL A 10 14.41 -10.69 -3.25
C VAL A 10 14.73 -12.02 -3.93
N ARG A 11 13.83 -13.01 -3.89
CA ARG A 11 14.09 -14.35 -4.43
C ARG A 11 13.99 -14.45 -5.97
N GLY A 12 13.60 -13.39 -6.66
CA GLY A 12 13.44 -13.34 -8.13
C GLY A 12 14.38 -12.38 -8.85
N ILE A 13 15.36 -11.79 -8.16
CA ILE A 13 16.17 -10.69 -8.71
C ILE A 13 17.07 -11.18 -9.85
N HIS A 14 17.01 -10.46 -10.96
CA HIS A 14 18.03 -10.49 -12.01
C HIS A 14 18.47 -9.05 -12.27
N GLY A 15 19.78 -8.77 -12.19
CA GLY A 15 20.34 -7.43 -12.45
C GLY A 15 20.28 -6.48 -11.24
N ASN A 16 20.02 -5.19 -11.50
CA ASN A 16 20.03 -4.14 -10.48
C ASN A 16 18.79 -4.22 -9.57
N LEU A 17 19.02 -4.37 -8.26
CA LEU A 17 17.95 -4.52 -7.26
C LEU A 17 17.04 -3.29 -7.17
N CYS A 18 17.58 -2.07 -7.21
CA CYS A 18 16.77 -0.85 -7.19
C CYS A 18 15.83 -0.80 -8.42
N SER A 19 16.37 -1.05 -9.61
CA SER A 19 15.58 -1.05 -10.85
C SER A 19 14.51 -2.14 -10.84
N TYR A 20 14.82 -3.30 -10.28
CA TYR A 20 13.84 -4.38 -10.11
C TYR A 20 12.69 -3.97 -9.18
N LEU A 21 13.01 -3.38 -8.03
CA LEU A 21 12.02 -2.92 -7.04
C LEU A 21 11.14 -1.78 -7.58
N ASP A 22 11.75 -0.77 -8.21
CA ASP A 22 11.02 0.32 -8.85
C ASP A 22 10.11 -0.22 -9.96
N GLY A 23 10.62 -1.12 -10.81
CA GLY A 23 9.83 -1.79 -11.84
C GLY A 23 8.65 -2.59 -11.28
N MET A 24 8.75 -3.16 -10.07
CA MET A 24 7.62 -3.81 -9.41
C MET A 24 6.55 -2.79 -8.99
N VAL A 25 6.95 -1.64 -8.43
CA VAL A 25 6.02 -0.56 -8.07
C VAL A 25 5.31 -0.03 -9.31
N VAL A 26 6.07 0.24 -10.39
CA VAL A 26 5.52 0.69 -11.67
C VAL A 26 4.51 -0.32 -12.22
N ARG A 27 4.87 -1.60 -12.32
CA ARG A 27 3.96 -2.64 -12.83
C ARG A 27 2.69 -2.77 -11.98
N ALA A 28 2.83 -2.76 -10.66
CA ALA A 28 1.68 -2.83 -9.76
C ALA A 28 0.71 -1.66 -9.98
N LEU A 29 1.24 -0.44 -10.12
CA LEU A 29 0.46 0.74 -10.43
C LEU A 29 -0.23 0.65 -11.80
N ASP A 30 0.53 0.36 -12.86
CA ASP A 30 0.01 0.34 -14.22
C ASP A 30 -1.07 -0.73 -14.39
N THR A 31 -0.87 -1.93 -13.84
CA THR A 31 -1.88 -3.00 -13.85
C THR A 31 -3.12 -2.62 -13.05
N ALA A 32 -2.97 -2.04 -11.85
CA ALA A 32 -4.12 -1.61 -11.06
C ALA A 32 -4.94 -0.54 -11.81
N ILE A 33 -4.27 0.44 -12.42
CA ILE A 33 -4.89 1.49 -13.21
C ILE A 33 -5.65 0.90 -14.41
N GLU A 34 -5.01 0.02 -15.17
CA GLU A 34 -5.62 -0.62 -16.33
C GLU A 34 -6.89 -1.38 -15.92
N VAL A 35 -6.84 -2.14 -14.83
CA VAL A 35 -8.01 -2.88 -14.32
C VAL A 35 -9.12 -1.93 -13.86
N LEU A 36 -8.77 -0.83 -13.17
CA LEU A 36 -9.73 0.18 -12.71
C LEU A 36 -10.44 0.87 -13.89
N GLU A 37 -9.72 1.14 -14.98
CA GLU A 37 -10.25 1.82 -16.17
C GLU A 37 -11.08 0.91 -17.08
N THR A 38 -10.79 -0.39 -17.10
CA THR A 38 -11.37 -1.33 -18.09
C THR A 38 -12.52 -2.18 -17.55
N SER A 39 -12.63 -2.37 -16.23
CA SER A 39 -13.63 -3.29 -15.66
C SER A 39 -14.14 -2.80 -14.31
N ALA A 40 -15.46 -2.58 -14.19
CA ALA A 40 -16.08 -2.23 -12.91
C ALA A 40 -15.94 -3.35 -11.85
N VAL A 41 -16.05 -4.61 -12.28
CA VAL A 41 -15.84 -5.77 -11.39
C VAL A 41 -14.37 -5.88 -11.00
N GLY A 42 -13.47 -5.70 -11.96
CA GLY A 42 -12.02 -5.68 -11.71
C GLY A 42 -11.62 -4.57 -10.75
N ALA A 43 -12.21 -3.38 -10.90
CA ALA A 43 -12.03 -2.26 -9.99
C ALA A 43 -12.42 -2.63 -8.56
N LEU A 44 -13.58 -3.25 -8.35
CA LEU A 44 -13.99 -3.73 -7.03
C LEU A 44 -13.03 -4.79 -6.46
N VAL A 45 -12.47 -5.66 -7.29
CA VAL A 45 -11.46 -6.64 -6.87
C VAL A 45 -10.18 -5.96 -6.41
N VAL A 46 -9.65 -5.01 -7.19
CA VAL A 46 -8.45 -4.23 -6.83
C VAL A 46 -8.69 -3.48 -5.52
N MET A 47 -9.80 -2.75 -5.42
CA MET A 47 -10.09 -1.96 -4.23
C MET A 47 -10.35 -2.84 -2.99
N GLY A 48 -11.02 -3.98 -3.18
CA GLY A 48 -11.22 -4.98 -2.14
C GLY A 48 -9.90 -5.57 -1.63
N TYR A 49 -8.96 -5.87 -2.53
CA TYR A 49 -7.62 -6.33 -2.17
C TYR A 49 -6.86 -5.27 -1.37
N CYS A 50 -6.87 -4.02 -1.82
CA CYS A 50 -6.22 -2.92 -1.10
C CYS A 50 -6.82 -2.74 0.30
N ASN A 51 -8.14 -2.79 0.44
CA ASN A 51 -8.80 -2.74 1.73
C ASN A 51 -8.42 -3.91 2.64
N TRP A 52 -8.36 -5.15 2.10
CA TRP A 52 -7.88 -6.30 2.86
C TRP A 52 -6.43 -6.14 3.31
N ALA A 53 -5.55 -5.60 2.45
CA ALA A 53 -4.16 -5.35 2.82
C ALA A 53 -4.06 -4.30 3.94
N VAL A 54 -4.84 -3.21 3.89
CA VAL A 54 -4.81 -2.15 4.90
C VAL A 54 -5.45 -2.59 6.22
N LEU A 55 -6.61 -3.26 6.17
CA LEU A 55 -7.42 -3.57 7.36
C LEU A 55 -7.30 -5.03 7.81
N GLY A 56 -7.33 -5.97 6.86
CA GLY A 56 -7.39 -7.42 7.08
C GLY A 56 -6.04 -8.09 7.33
N SER A 57 -4.91 -7.45 7.00
CA SER A 57 -3.56 -8.00 7.21
C SER A 57 -3.06 -7.95 8.66
N HIS A 58 -3.96 -7.78 9.64
CA HIS A 58 -3.64 -7.66 11.07
C HIS A 58 -2.65 -6.52 11.37
N HIS A 59 -2.90 -5.31 10.88
CA HIS A 59 -2.04 -4.12 11.06
C HIS A 59 -0.64 -4.18 10.41
N LYS A 60 -0.27 -5.27 9.73
CA LYS A 60 1.10 -5.41 9.19
C LYS A 60 1.50 -4.27 8.25
N VAL A 61 0.57 -3.73 7.46
CA VAL A 61 0.85 -2.56 6.61
C VAL A 61 1.13 -1.32 7.45
N PHE A 62 0.31 -1.02 8.46
CA PHE A 62 0.54 0.10 9.38
C PHE A 62 1.89 -0.03 10.08
N GLU A 63 2.15 -1.21 10.65
CA GLU A 63 3.41 -1.51 11.34
C GLU A 63 4.59 -1.31 10.39
N THR A 64 4.54 -1.90 9.19
CA THR A 64 5.60 -1.78 8.19
C THR A 64 5.86 -0.31 7.84
N VAL A 65 4.81 0.43 7.48
CA VAL A 65 4.94 1.83 7.04
C VAL A 65 5.49 2.76 8.14
N GLN A 66 5.16 2.49 9.41
CA GLN A 66 5.63 3.28 10.56
C GLN A 66 6.97 2.81 11.14
N GLY A 67 7.28 1.52 11.02
CA GLY A 67 8.47 0.91 11.61
C GLY A 67 9.68 0.84 10.68
N VAL A 68 9.50 1.12 9.38
CA VAL A 68 10.64 1.26 8.47
C VAL A 68 11.32 2.62 8.60
N ARG A 69 12.66 2.62 8.65
CA ARG A 69 13.50 3.82 8.70
C ARG A 69 14.45 3.87 7.50
N PRO A 70 14.68 5.06 6.91
CA PRO A 70 15.68 5.19 5.86
C PRO A 70 17.09 4.85 6.39
N VAL A 71 17.85 4.05 5.65
CA VAL A 71 19.27 3.82 5.96
C VAL A 71 20.14 4.88 5.32
N SER A 72 21.10 5.42 6.06
CA SER A 72 22.04 6.43 5.58
C SER A 72 23.29 5.86 4.91
N ARG A 73 23.44 4.52 4.90
CA ARG A 73 24.66 3.83 4.43
C ARG A 73 24.76 3.70 2.90
N TYR A 74 23.64 3.90 2.20
CA TYR A 74 23.56 3.79 0.75
C TYR A 74 23.02 5.09 0.17
N SER A 75 23.52 5.50 -1.00
CA SER A 75 22.93 6.60 -1.75
C SER A 75 21.49 6.26 -2.12
N ALA A 76 20.57 7.22 -1.99
CA ALA A 76 19.18 7.00 -2.38
C ALA A 76 19.09 6.69 -3.89
N CYS A 77 18.58 5.51 -4.25
CA CYS A 77 18.19 5.24 -5.63
C CYS A 77 17.01 6.14 -6.02
N GLU A 78 17.05 6.68 -7.24
CA GLU A 78 15.91 7.34 -7.86
C GLU A 78 14.88 6.28 -8.27
N TYR A 79 13.65 6.43 -7.80
CA TYR A 79 12.51 5.60 -8.19
C TYR A 79 11.66 6.41 -9.15
N GLU A 80 11.52 5.95 -10.39
CA GLU A 80 10.70 6.62 -11.39
C GLU A 80 9.24 6.68 -10.92
N ALA A 81 8.77 5.63 -10.24
CA ALA A 81 7.42 5.59 -9.67
C ALA A 81 7.16 6.71 -8.65
N GLU A 82 8.17 7.11 -7.89
CA GLU A 82 8.05 8.18 -6.89
C GLU A 82 8.30 9.57 -7.50
N GLY A 83 9.26 9.68 -8.42
CA GLY A 83 9.62 10.94 -9.07
C GLY A 83 8.59 11.42 -10.09
N ASN A 84 7.84 10.51 -10.71
CA ASN A 84 6.84 10.82 -11.73
C ASN A 84 5.41 10.65 -11.19
N GLY A 85 4.86 11.74 -10.66
CA GLY A 85 3.49 11.77 -10.12
C GLY A 85 2.37 11.50 -11.13
N ALA A 86 2.66 11.40 -12.44
CA ALA A 86 1.65 11.19 -13.47
C ALA A 86 0.89 9.86 -13.30
N ARG A 87 1.58 8.78 -12.91
CA ARG A 87 0.95 7.46 -12.69
C ARG A 87 -0.03 7.51 -11.52
N TYR A 88 0.40 8.04 -10.39
CA TYR A 88 -0.48 8.19 -9.24
C TYR A 88 -1.65 9.13 -9.54
N ALA A 89 -1.43 10.23 -10.26
CA ALA A 89 -2.51 11.11 -10.70
C ALA A 89 -3.52 10.37 -11.61
N ARG A 90 -3.06 9.47 -12.49
CA ARG A 90 -3.94 8.62 -13.31
C ARG A 90 -4.74 7.63 -12.44
N LEU A 91 -4.11 6.99 -11.47
CA LEU A 91 -4.80 6.15 -10.47
C LEU A 91 -5.91 6.93 -9.75
N VAL A 92 -5.60 8.13 -9.25
CA VAL A 92 -6.56 8.98 -8.54
C VAL A 92 -7.75 9.34 -9.45
N ARG A 93 -7.51 9.65 -10.73
CA ARG A 93 -8.57 9.88 -11.72
C ARG A 93 -9.42 8.63 -11.97
N ALA A 94 -8.79 7.47 -12.13
CA ALA A 94 -9.50 6.19 -12.32
C ALA A 94 -10.38 5.84 -11.11
N LEU A 95 -10.00 6.27 -9.91
CA LEU A 95 -10.79 6.07 -8.69
C LEU A 95 -11.88 7.13 -8.45
N GLN A 96 -11.88 8.24 -9.18
CA GLN A 96 -12.83 9.34 -8.98
C GLN A 96 -14.31 8.90 -9.04
N PRO A 97 -14.74 8.01 -9.96
CA PRO A 97 -16.14 7.56 -10.04
C PRO A 97 -16.63 6.82 -8.79
N PHE A 98 -15.72 6.28 -7.98
CA PHE A 98 -16.04 5.53 -6.76
C PHE A 98 -16.14 6.45 -5.52
N GLY A 99 -15.94 7.75 -5.68
CA GLY A 99 -16.04 8.73 -4.60
C GLY A 99 -14.83 8.76 -3.67
N THR A 100 -14.95 9.53 -2.60
CA THR A 100 -13.96 9.68 -1.53
C THR A 100 -14.65 10.16 -0.25
N LEU A 101 -14.12 9.74 0.89
CA LEU A 101 -14.47 10.21 2.23
C LEU A 101 -13.52 11.33 2.69
N GLY A 102 -12.54 11.73 1.87
CA GLY A 102 -11.56 12.75 2.21
C GLY A 102 -10.70 12.37 3.41
N GLY A 103 -10.53 13.29 4.36
CA GLY A 103 -9.74 13.05 5.58
C GLY A 103 -10.30 11.95 6.50
N ASP A 104 -11.59 11.64 6.34
CA ASP A 104 -12.29 10.63 7.12
C ASP A 104 -12.13 9.21 6.53
N GLY A 105 -11.49 9.08 5.37
CA GLY A 105 -11.20 7.80 4.72
C GLY A 105 -10.13 6.97 5.43
N PRO A 106 -10.01 5.67 5.09
CA PRO A 106 -8.92 4.81 5.55
C PRO A 106 -7.58 5.33 5.03
N HIS A 107 -6.54 5.14 5.85
CA HIS A 107 -5.18 5.51 5.47
C HIS A 107 -4.19 4.55 6.12
N VAL A 108 -3.10 4.21 5.42
CA VAL A 108 -2.07 3.27 5.91
C VAL A 108 -1.38 3.71 7.20
N THR A 109 -1.50 4.99 7.57
CA THR A 109 -0.95 5.56 8.81
C THR A 109 -1.96 5.59 9.96
N LYS A 110 -3.22 5.17 9.75
CA LYS A 110 -4.21 5.05 10.82
C LYS A 110 -4.14 3.65 11.42
N LYS A 111 -4.40 3.52 12.72
CA LYS A 111 -4.43 2.20 13.38
C LYS A 111 -5.68 1.45 12.93
N ARG A 112 -5.60 0.11 12.83
CA ARG A 112 -6.77 -0.72 12.46
C ARG A 112 -7.97 -0.46 13.37
N VAL A 113 -7.77 -0.33 14.68
CA VAL A 113 -8.86 -0.06 15.64
C VAL A 113 -9.59 1.26 15.34
N GLU A 114 -8.88 2.27 14.84
CA GLU A 114 -9.49 3.54 14.39
C GLU A 114 -10.26 3.29 13.10
N MET A 115 -9.66 2.56 12.16
CA MET A 115 -10.30 2.23 10.88
C MET A 115 -11.52 1.33 11.02
N GLU A 116 -11.53 0.33 11.91
CA GLU A 116 -12.68 -0.54 12.17
C GLU A 116 -13.86 0.26 12.74
N LYS A 117 -13.59 1.21 13.64
CA LYS A 117 -14.62 2.12 14.16
C LYS A 117 -15.22 2.96 13.04
N MET A 118 -14.40 3.58 12.20
CA MET A 118 -14.88 4.38 11.07
C MET A 118 -15.65 3.53 10.06
N TYR A 119 -15.12 2.36 9.69
CA TYR A 119 -15.76 1.46 8.73
C TYR A 119 -17.11 0.94 9.21
N SER A 120 -17.29 0.76 10.53
CA SER A 120 -18.59 0.37 11.11
C SER A 120 -19.72 1.37 10.79
N VAL A 121 -19.37 2.64 10.57
CA VAL A 121 -20.29 3.69 10.13
C VAL A 121 -20.42 3.68 8.61
N CYS A 122 -19.29 3.70 7.88
CA CYS A 122 -19.28 3.77 6.41
C CYS A 122 -20.01 2.60 5.74
N ARG A 123 -19.92 1.38 6.28
CA ARG A 123 -20.53 0.18 5.70
C ARG A 123 -22.07 0.20 5.68
N LYS A 124 -22.70 1.15 6.38
CA LYS A 124 -24.16 1.28 6.46
C LYS A 124 -24.79 1.83 5.18
N GLN A 125 -23.99 2.49 4.33
CA GLN A 125 -24.44 3.04 3.05
C GLN A 125 -23.54 2.53 1.92
N PRO A 126 -24.10 2.04 0.80
CA PRO A 126 -23.31 1.52 -0.32
C PRO A 126 -22.28 2.52 -0.85
N GLU A 127 -22.65 3.79 -0.99
CA GLU A 127 -21.81 4.84 -1.55
C GLU A 127 -20.61 5.12 -0.64
N SER A 128 -20.85 5.20 0.67
CA SER A 128 -19.80 5.37 1.68
C SER A 128 -18.87 4.17 1.76
N SER A 129 -19.42 2.96 1.58
CA SER A 129 -18.64 1.72 1.54
C SER A 129 -17.73 1.66 0.32
N VAL A 130 -18.21 2.06 -0.85
CA VAL A 130 -17.41 2.10 -2.08
C VAL A 130 -16.33 3.20 -2.01
N ALA A 131 -16.67 4.38 -1.50
CA ALA A 131 -15.73 5.47 -1.28
C ALA A 131 -14.60 5.07 -0.31
N TRP A 132 -14.93 4.31 0.74
CA TRP A 132 -13.95 3.71 1.66
C TRP A 132 -12.93 2.82 0.92
N LEU A 133 -13.41 1.91 0.07
CA LEU A 133 -12.55 1.02 -0.71
C LEU A 133 -11.64 1.82 -1.66
N ALA A 134 -12.17 2.86 -2.29
CA ALA A 134 -11.41 3.75 -3.16
C ALA A 134 -10.30 4.49 -2.39
N ASP A 135 -10.60 5.03 -1.21
CA ASP A 135 -9.61 5.70 -0.37
C ASP A 135 -8.52 4.74 0.16
N ALA A 136 -8.89 3.50 0.51
CA ALA A 136 -7.92 2.48 0.92
C ALA A 136 -6.94 2.18 -0.23
N THR A 137 -7.45 2.16 -1.46
CA THR A 137 -6.66 1.98 -2.68
C THR A 137 -5.73 3.15 -2.92
N ARG A 138 -6.22 4.40 -2.84
CA ARG A 138 -5.41 5.62 -2.94
C ARG A 138 -4.25 5.59 -1.95
N SER A 139 -4.56 5.28 -0.69
CA SER A 139 -3.56 5.27 0.38
C SER A 139 -2.52 4.17 0.22
N LEU A 140 -2.93 2.94 -0.11
CA LEU A 140 -1.98 1.83 -0.24
C LEU A 140 -1.10 1.95 -1.49
N MET A 141 -1.69 2.37 -2.60
CA MET A 141 -1.02 2.43 -3.90
C MET A 141 -0.25 3.74 -4.11
N GLU A 142 -0.18 4.63 -3.13
CA GLU A 142 0.70 5.79 -3.21
C GLU A 142 2.15 5.31 -3.39
N PRO A 143 2.90 5.78 -4.41
CA PRO A 143 4.24 5.27 -4.71
C PRO A 143 5.20 5.26 -3.52
N ARG A 144 5.10 6.28 -2.66
CA ARG A 144 5.87 6.39 -1.41
C ARG A 144 5.56 5.27 -0.42
N VAL A 145 4.29 4.89 -0.32
CA VAL A 145 3.84 3.80 0.54
C VAL A 145 4.33 2.47 -0.04
N LEU A 146 4.11 2.24 -1.33
CA LEU A 146 4.61 1.02 -2.00
C LEU A 146 6.12 0.87 -1.86
N ARG A 147 6.89 1.94 -2.07
CA ARG A 147 8.35 1.95 -1.86
C ARG A 147 8.70 1.52 -0.45
N LYS A 148 8.12 2.13 0.58
CA LYS A 148 8.35 1.74 1.98
C LYS A 148 8.07 0.26 2.27
N LEU A 149 7.11 -0.33 1.55
CA LEU A 149 6.74 -1.75 1.73
C LEU A 149 7.71 -2.71 1.03
N VAL A 150 8.31 -2.32 -0.11
CA VAL A 150 9.13 -3.23 -0.93
C VAL A 150 10.63 -2.94 -0.90
N ASP A 151 11.03 -1.70 -0.60
CA ASP A 151 12.41 -1.22 -0.65
C ASP A 151 13.20 -1.63 0.60
N VAL A 152 13.60 -2.90 0.63
CA VAL A 152 14.43 -3.49 1.69
C VAL A 152 15.90 -3.06 1.64
N VAL A 153 16.28 -2.22 0.67
CA VAL A 153 17.66 -1.74 0.49
C VAL A 153 17.86 -0.40 1.18
N HIS A 154 16.95 0.54 0.93
CA HIS A 154 17.02 1.89 1.50
C HIS A 154 16.19 2.05 2.75
N PHE A 155 15.37 1.06 3.11
CA PHE A 155 14.64 1.05 4.36
C PHE A 155 14.98 -0.18 5.19
N GLU A 156 15.32 0.04 6.45
CA GLU A 156 15.47 -1.02 7.44
C GLU A 156 14.28 -1.06 8.38
N TRP A 157 13.96 -2.25 8.87
CA TRP A 157 12.93 -2.45 9.88
C TRP A 157 13.50 -2.19 11.27
N ASP A 158 12.99 -1.15 11.94
CA ASP A 158 13.28 -0.81 13.34
C ASP A 158 12.02 -0.88 14.22
N GLY A 159 10.92 -1.40 13.67
CA GLY A 159 9.71 -1.68 14.42
C GLY A 159 9.87 -2.94 15.28
N ASP A 160 8.97 -3.09 16.24
CA ASP A 160 8.95 -4.29 17.07
C ASP A 160 8.72 -5.52 16.19
N VAL A 161 9.47 -6.61 16.39
CA VAL A 161 9.26 -7.86 15.65
C VAL A 161 8.05 -8.52 16.30
N GLY A 162 6.86 -7.97 16.02
CA GLY A 162 5.61 -8.10 16.78
C GLY A 162 5.53 -9.25 17.77
N ALA A 163 5.08 -8.94 19.00
CA ALA A 163 4.74 -9.94 20.01
C ALA A 163 3.97 -11.10 19.33
N VAL A 164 4.55 -12.30 19.43
CA VAL A 164 4.04 -13.53 18.77
C VAL A 164 2.62 -13.86 19.24
N ASP A 165 2.17 -13.22 20.33
CA ASP A 165 0.90 -13.43 21.02
C ASP A 165 -0.27 -12.60 20.45
N TYR A 166 -0.09 -11.88 19.34
CA TYR A 166 -1.17 -11.06 18.74
C TYR A 166 -2.07 -11.80 17.74
N CYS A 167 -2.05 -13.13 17.77
CA CYS A 167 -3.09 -13.96 17.15
C CYS A 167 -3.92 -14.59 18.28
N PRO A 168 -5.26 -14.43 18.31
CA PRO A 168 -6.07 -15.39 19.04
C PRO A 168 -5.91 -16.79 18.45
#